data_AF-A0AAD7ZME3-F1
#
_entry.id   AF-A0AAD7ZME3-F1
#
_cell.length_a   1.000
_cell.length_b   1.000
_cell.length_c   1.000
_cell.angle_alpha   90.00
_cell.angle_beta   90.00
_cell.angle_gamma   90.00
#
_symmetry.space_group_name_H-M   'P 1'
#
loop_
_entity.id
_entity.type
_entity.pdbx_description
1 polymer ?
#
loop_
_entity_poly.entity_id
_entity_poly.type
_entity_poly.pdbx_seq_one_letter_code
_entity_poly.pdbx_strand_id
1 'polypeptide(L)' 'HGESKYNLEDRIGGNSSLSERGLSYAMALAKYIQEEPLLPGLRIWTSLLRRTIQTAQYIHLPQERWKALNEINVVSCIIN' A
#
# COMPACT_ATOMS: atom_id res chain seq x y z
N HIS A 1 -2.15 2.15 -2.20
CA HIS A 1 -1.26 1.01 -2.52
C HIS A 1 -1.29 0.81 -4.04
N GLY A 2 -0.27 0.19 -4.62
CA GLY A 2 -0.33 -0.28 -6.01
C GLY A 2 -1.41 -1.35 -6.20
N GLU A 3 -1.71 -1.70 -7.45
CA GLU A 3 -2.68 -2.74 -7.79
C GLU A 3 -2.35 -4.07 -7.08
N SER A 4 -3.36 -4.68 -6.45
CA SER A 4 -3.24 -5.97 -5.74
C SER A 4 -3.81 -7.12 -6.55
N LYS A 5 -3.44 -8.36 -6.20
CA LYS A 5 -4.05 -9.56 -6.82
C LYS A 5 -5.57 -9.58 -6.69
N TYR A 6 -6.12 -9.08 -5.58
CA TYR A 6 -7.57 -9.00 -5.40
C TYR A 6 -8.22 -7.92 -6.25
N ASN A 7 -7.48 -6.86 -6.63
CA ASN A 7 -8.00 -5.90 -7.61
C ASN A 7 -8.17 -6.55 -9.00
N LEU A 8 -7.30 -7.49 -9.38
CA LEU A 8 -7.45 -8.25 -10.64
C LEU A 8 -8.64 -9.23 -10.61
N GLU A 9 -9.04 -9.66 -9.41
CA GLU A 9 -10.16 -10.58 -9.19
C GLU A 9 -11.47 -9.84 -8.85
N ASP A 10 -11.50 -8.51 -8.88
CA ASP A 10 -12.61 -7.66 -8.42
C ASP A 10 -13.10 -8.00 -6.99
N ARG A 11 -12.17 -8.42 -6.12
CA ARG A 11 -12.45 -8.77 -4.72
C ARG A 11 -12.14 -7.60 -3.80
N ILE A 12 -13.09 -7.31 -2.91
CA ILE A 12 -12.99 -6.24 -1.92
C ILE A 12 -12.39 -6.80 -0.62
N GLY A 13 -11.57 -5.99 0.07
CA GLY A 13 -11.02 -6.34 1.38
C GLY A 13 -9.84 -7.31 1.33
N GLY A 14 -9.66 -8.05 2.43
CA GLY A 14 -8.57 -9.03 2.58
C GLY A 14 -7.17 -8.42 2.65
N ASN A 15 -6.16 -9.28 2.49
CA ASN A 15 -4.75 -8.93 2.70
C ASN A 15 -3.82 -9.45 1.59
N SER A 16 -4.28 -9.36 0.34
CA SER A 16 -3.54 -9.85 -0.82
C SER A 16 -2.26 -9.04 -1.09
N SER A 17 -1.30 -9.70 -1.74
CA SER A 17 -0.08 -9.07 -2.24
C SER A 17 -0.37 -8.18 -3.46
N LEU A 18 0.60 -7.33 -3.83
CA LEU A 18 0.62 -6.63 -5.11
C LEU A 18 0.59 -7.60 -6.31
N SER A 19 -0.02 -7.13 -7.40
CA SER A 19 0.16 -7.71 -8.73
C SER A 19 1.55 -7.34 -9.29
N GLU A 20 1.90 -7.89 -10.46
CA GLU A 20 3.13 -7.49 -11.15
C GLU A 20 3.12 -5.98 -11.49
N ARG A 21 2.00 -5.46 -11.99
CA ARG A 21 1.82 -4.01 -12.22
C ARG A 21 1.91 -3.21 -10.93
N GLY A 22 1.37 -3.75 -9.82
CA GLY A 22 1.50 -3.15 -8.51
C GLY A 22 2.96 -3.03 -8.04
N LEU A 23 3.79 -4.04 -8.31
CA LEU A 23 5.23 -3.99 -8.01
C LEU A 23 5.95 -2.96 -8.88
N SER A 24 5.62 -2.88 -10.18
CA SER A 24 6.15 -1.84 -11.07
C SER A 24 5.79 -0.44 -10.59
N TYR A 25 4.55 -0.24 -10.13
CA TYR A 25 4.14 1.01 -9.49
C TYR A 25 4.94 1.31 -8.22
N ALA A 26 5.19 0.33 -7.35
CA ALA A 26 5.98 0.52 -6.13
C ALA A 26 7.41 0.99 -6.43
N MET A 27 8.05 0.43 -7.45
CA MET A 27 9.37 0.85 -7.91
C MET A 27 9.35 2.27 -8.49
N ALA A 28 8.35 2.58 -9.32
CA ALA A 28 8.19 3.92 -9.91
C ALA A 28 7.94 4.99 -8.83
N LEU A 29 7.12 4.68 -7.82
CA LEU A 29 6.86 5.57 -6.69
C LEU A 29 8.13 5.85 -5.87
N ALA A 30 8.94 4.81 -5.62
CA ALA A 30 10.20 4.98 -4.91
C ALA A 30 11.18 5.86 -5.69
N LYS A 31 11.30 5.65 -7.01
CA LYS A 31 12.09 6.51 -7.88
C LYS A 31 11.61 7.96 -7.84
N TYR A 32 10.30 8.18 -7.96
CA TYR A 32 9.70 9.51 -7.89
C TYR A 32 10.06 10.23 -6.58
N ILE A 33 9.88 9.56 -5.42
CA ILE A 33 10.20 10.14 -4.11
C ILE A 33 11.69 10.47 -3.98
N GLN A 34 12.58 9.68 -4.59
CA GLN A 34 14.01 9.92 -4.57
C GLN A 34 14.41 11.15 -5.41
N GLU A 35 13.68 11.45 -6.48
CA GLU A 35 13.96 12.57 -7.38
C GLU A 35 13.40 13.90 -6.85
N GLU A 36 12.41 13.86 -5.97
CA GLU A 36 11.81 15.06 -5.37
C GLU A 36 12.65 15.62 -4.20
N PRO A 37 12.67 16.95 -4.00
CA PRO A 37 13.30 17.56 -2.83
C PRO A 37 12.68 17.02 -1.52
N LEU A 38 13.47 16.26 -0.77
CA LEU A 38 13.01 15.67 0.49
C LEU A 38 12.79 16.76 1.55
N LEU A 39 11.54 16.87 2.02
CA LEU A 39 11.20 17.74 3.13
C LEU A 39 11.82 17.21 4.44
N PRO A 40 12.41 18.08 5.28
CA PRO A 40 12.87 17.68 6.60
C PRO A 40 11.76 17.00 7.41
N GLY A 41 12.03 15.80 7.91
CA GLY A 41 11.08 15.03 8.71
C GLY A 41 10.01 14.28 7.91
N LEU A 42 10.13 14.18 6.58
CA LEU A 42 9.24 13.35 5.77
C LEU A 42 9.23 11.89 6.27
N ARG A 43 8.03 11.35 6.43
CA ARG A 43 7.74 9.99 6.90
C ARG A 43 6.75 9.32 5.96
N ILE A 44 6.91 8.01 5.78
CA ILE A 44 5.98 7.19 4.99
C ILE A 44 5.04 6.45 5.94
N TRP A 45 3.74 6.66 5.79
CA TRP A 45 2.74 5.93 6.54
C TRP A 45 2.06 4.89 5.67
N THR A 46 1.96 3.68 6.20
CA THR A 46 1.24 2.57 5.57
C THR A 46 0.18 2.04 6.51
N SER A 47 -0.80 1.32 5.99
CA SER A 47 -1.63 0.47 6.82
C SER A 47 -0.87 -0.80 7.25
N LEU A 48 -1.53 -1.67 8.01
CA LEU A 48 -0.97 -2.99 8.32
C LEU A 48 -1.12 -4.00 7.17
N LEU A 49 -1.76 -3.61 6.06
CA LEU A 49 -2.06 -4.51 4.96
C LEU A 49 -0.84 -4.70 4.05
N ARG A 50 -0.64 -5.94 3.60
CA ARG A 50 0.51 -6.39 2.81
C ARG A 50 0.72 -5.52 1.58
N ARG A 51 -0.34 -5.19 0.85
CA ARG A 51 -0.28 -4.35 -0.36
C ARG A 51 0.22 -2.93 -0.09
N THR A 52 -0.09 -2.29 1.03
CA THR A 52 0.47 -0.96 1.35
C THR A 52 1.93 -1.07 1.76
N ILE A 53 2.28 -2.10 2.55
CA ILE A 53 3.66 -2.37 2.96
C ILE A 53 4.54 -2.64 1.74
N GLN A 54 4.09 -3.49 0.82
CA GLN A 54 4.81 -3.77 -0.43
C GLN A 54 4.91 -2.56 -1.36
N THR A 55 3.93 -1.64 -1.32
CA THR A 55 4.02 -0.40 -2.12
C THR A 55 5.16 0.48 -1.63
N ALA A 56 5.38 0.54 -0.31
CA ALA A 56 6.42 1.37 0.29
C ALA A 56 7.79 0.68 0.42
N GLN A 57 7.92 -0.60 0.04
CA GLN A 57 9.09 -1.41 0.38
C GLN A 57 10.42 -0.89 -0.22
N TYR A 58 10.35 -0.13 -1.32
CA TYR A 58 11.53 0.42 -2.00
C TYR A 58 11.86 1.86 -1.57
N ILE A 59 11.06 2.47 -0.68
CA ILE A 59 11.27 3.84 -0.21
C ILE A 59 12.15 3.81 1.05
N HIS A 60 13.37 4.32 0.94
CA HIS A 60 14.35 4.33 2.03
C HIS A 60 14.21 5.56 2.95
N LEU A 61 12.99 5.82 3.41
CA LEU A 61 12.66 6.86 4.40
C LEU A 61 12.07 6.22 5.66
N PRO A 62 12.02 6.93 6.80
CA PRO A 62 11.36 6.41 8.00
C PRO A 62 9.91 6.03 7.69
N GLN A 63 9.53 4.79 8.04
CA GLN A 63 8.20 4.26 7.78
C GLN A 63 7.47 3.88 9.07
N GLU A 64 6.18 4.15 9.12
CA GLU A 64 5.30 3.74 10.22
C GLU A 64 4.07 3.02 9.69
N ARG A 65 3.55 2.10 10.51
CA ARG A 65 2.38 1.29 10.16
C ARG A 65 1.25 1.58 11.12
N TRP A 66 0.12 2.02 10.57
CA TRP A 66 -1.03 2.48 11.34
C TRP A 66 -2.23 1.61 11.06
N LYS A 67 -2.75 0.92 12.10
CA LYS A 67 -3.97 0.11 11.99
C LYS A 67 -5.18 0.94 11.52
N ALA A 68 -5.22 2.23 11.89
CA ALA A 68 -6.27 3.16 11.49
C ALA A 68 -6.31 3.41 9.97
N LEU A 69 -5.23 3.12 9.24
CA LEU A 69 -5.18 3.24 7.77
C LEU A 69 -5.60 1.95 7.04
N ASN A 70 -5.99 0.89 7.77
CA ASN A 70 -6.49 -0.31 7.12
C ASN A 70 -7.74 0.01 6.29
N GLU A 71 -7.89 -0.68 5.16
CA GLU A 71 -9.15 -0.62 4.40
C GLU A 71 -10.33 -0.98 5.32
N ILE A 72 -11.48 -0.36 5.06
CA ILE A 72 -12.72 -0.65 5.78
C ILE A 72 -12.95 -2.16 5.77
N ASN A 73 -13.07 -2.76 6.96
CA ASN A 73 -13.44 -4.16 7.07
C ASN A 73 -14.88 -4.32 6.61
N VAL A 74 -15.09 -4.91 5.43
CA VAL A 74 -16.44 -5.21 4.88
C VAL A 74 -17.04 -6.46 5.55
N VAL A 75 -16.76 -6.69 6.85
CA VAL A 75 -17.30 -7.82 7.62
C VAL A 75 -18.78 -7.58 8.01
N SER A 76 -19.41 -6.48 7.59
CA SER A 76 -20.80 -6.15 7.95
C SER A 76 -21.81 -6.11 6.79
N CYS A 77 -21.49 -6.67 5.62
CA CYS A 77 -22.48 -6.86 4.54
C CYS A 77 -22.53 -8.31 4.04
N ILE A 78 -22.74 -9.25 4.95
CA ILE A 78 -23.50 -10.46 4.65
C ILE A 78 -24.60 -10.48 5.72
N ILE A 79 -25.71 -9.81 5.41
CA ILE A 79 -26.98 -10.10 6.08
C ILE A 79 -27.37 -11.50 5.59
N ASN A 80 -27.59 -12.42 6.54
CA ASN A 80 -28.13 -13.77 6.29
C ASN A 80 -29.42 -13.71 5.47
#